data_AF-A0A1G0SI71-F1
#
_entry.id   AF-A0A1G0SI71-F1
#
_cell.length_a   1.000
_cell.length_b   1.000
_cell.length_c   1.000
_cell.angle_alpha   90.00
_cell.angle_beta   90.00
_cell.angle_gamma   90.00
#
_symmetry.space_group_name_H-M   'P 1'
#
loop_
_entity.id
_entity.type
_entity.pdbx_description
1 polymer ?
#
loop_
_entity_poly.entity_id
_entity_poly.type
_entity_poly.pdbx_seq_one_letter_code
_entity_poly.pdbx_strand_id
1 'polypeptide(L)'
;MKTSGLLFCVLTVFAGPSVSAQTSASASGTLTVDGKSFKLTRVRAQERPNPFDDSKRIIRVVLSDVPVSDNAMSSRDSLEDLILGDKLHAIEFTFTPDGETFGGELYYNMMSYIFQAGTFDFEKKTFNSKTVSGKVSAKEEGKSAEMHFKVAATFTVQVEQ
;
A
#
# COMPACT_ATOMS: atom_id res chain seq x y z
N MET A 1 -45.47 54.43 -31.98
CA MET A 1 -46.16 53.35 -31.24
C MET A 1 -45.20 52.18 -31.10
N LYS A 2 -45.33 51.46 -29.98
CA LYS A 2 -44.43 50.45 -29.38
C LYS A 2 -44.15 49.22 -30.27
N THR A 3 -42.96 48.63 -30.11
CA THR A 3 -42.68 47.22 -29.70
C THR A 3 -41.18 46.94 -29.91
N SER A 4 -40.32 46.89 -28.88
CA SER A 4 -40.07 45.77 -27.95
C SER A 4 -39.59 44.50 -28.67
N GLY A 5 -38.31 44.17 -28.52
CA GLY A 5 -37.64 43.00 -29.11
C GLY A 5 -36.52 42.50 -28.20
N LEU A 6 -36.95 41.74 -27.19
CA LEU A 6 -36.29 40.90 -26.20
C LEU A 6 -34.82 40.48 -26.48
N LEU A 7 -33.95 40.83 -25.55
CA LEU A 7 -32.59 40.32 -25.36
C LEU A 7 -32.67 38.87 -24.87
N PHE A 8 -32.10 37.90 -25.60
CA PHE A 8 -31.98 36.51 -25.15
C PHE A 8 -30.49 36.18 -24.94
N CYS A 9 -29.98 36.48 -23.75
CA CYS A 9 -28.67 35.98 -23.30
C CYS A 9 -28.83 34.52 -22.87
N VAL A 10 -28.48 33.58 -23.75
CA VAL A 10 -28.35 32.17 -23.40
C VAL A 10 -27.04 32.00 -22.61
N LEU A 11 -27.16 31.90 -21.29
CA LEU A 11 -26.06 31.55 -20.40
C LEU A 11 -25.95 30.01 -20.38
N THR A 12 -25.10 29.44 -21.24
CA THR A 12 -24.76 28.02 -21.17
C THR A 12 -23.89 27.75 -19.94
N VAL A 13 -24.49 27.17 -18.91
CA VAL A 13 -23.76 26.60 -17.77
C VAL A 13 -23.05 25.32 -18.23
N PHE A 14 -21.73 25.40 -18.43
CA PHE A 14 -20.89 24.23 -18.59
C PHE A 14 -20.79 23.50 -17.24
N ALA A 15 -21.62 22.48 -17.05
CA ALA A 15 -21.40 21.46 -16.03
C ALA A 15 -20.22 20.59 -16.47
N GLY A 16 -19.00 21.00 -16.10
CA GLY A 16 -17.80 20.19 -16.31
C GLY A 16 -17.90 18.89 -15.49
N PRO A 17 -17.48 17.73 -16.03
CA PRO A 17 -17.47 16.50 -15.28
C PRO A 17 -16.56 16.67 -14.07
N SER A 18 -17.11 16.42 -12.88
CA SER A 18 -16.32 16.29 -11.66
C SER A 18 -15.39 15.09 -11.86
N VAL A 19 -14.14 15.35 -12.22
CA VAL A 19 -13.07 14.35 -12.12
C VAL A 19 -12.95 14.03 -10.64
N SER A 20 -13.66 13.00 -10.20
CA SER A 20 -13.37 12.35 -8.93
C SER A 20 -11.91 11.95 -9.03
N ALA A 21 -11.05 12.61 -8.25
CA ALA A 21 -9.66 12.21 -8.14
C ALA A 21 -9.67 10.80 -7.55
N GLN A 22 -9.73 9.78 -8.41
CA GLN A 22 -9.32 8.43 -8.05
C GLN A 22 -7.89 8.62 -7.59
N THR A 23 -7.68 8.49 -6.27
CA THR A 23 -6.34 8.47 -5.72
C THR A 23 -5.66 7.25 -6.31
N SER A 24 -4.90 7.47 -7.39
CA SER A 24 -4.08 6.45 -8.03
C SER A 24 -3.10 5.92 -6.98
N ALA A 25 -2.94 4.60 -6.94
CA ALA A 25 -1.92 3.99 -6.09
C ALA A 25 -0.56 4.63 -6.37
N SER A 26 0.14 5.06 -5.34
CA SER A 26 1.47 5.65 -5.43
C SER A 26 2.36 5.11 -4.31
N ALA A 27 3.60 4.79 -4.66
CA ALA A 27 4.62 4.37 -3.72
C ALA A 27 5.96 4.93 -4.14
N SER A 28 6.70 5.40 -3.15
CA SER A 28 8.07 5.85 -3.30
C SER A 28 8.84 5.47 -2.05
N GLY A 29 9.74 4.52 -2.18
CA GLY A 29 10.60 4.11 -1.06
C GLY A 29 11.75 3.24 -1.49
N THR A 30 12.54 2.89 -0.48
CA THR A 30 13.68 1.98 -0.64
C THR A 30 13.60 0.92 0.45
N LEU A 31 13.77 -0.33 0.02
CA LEU A 31 14.09 -1.47 0.87
C LEU A 31 15.57 -1.76 0.72
N THR A 32 16.32 -1.77 1.82
CA THR A 32 17.72 -2.19 1.83
C THR A 32 17.82 -3.49 2.61
N VAL A 33 18.43 -4.53 2.03
CA VAL A 33 18.71 -5.82 2.67
C VAL A 33 20.18 -6.18 2.39
N ASP A 34 20.96 -6.44 3.44
CA ASP A 34 22.39 -6.76 3.38
C ASP A 34 23.20 -5.81 2.48
N GLY A 35 22.90 -4.52 2.58
CA GLY A 35 23.54 -3.45 1.81
C GLY A 35 23.06 -3.31 0.37
N LYS A 36 22.24 -4.23 -0.16
CA LYS A 36 21.59 -4.08 -1.47
C LYS A 36 20.30 -3.29 -1.33
N SER A 37 20.04 -2.38 -2.27
CA SER A 37 18.88 -1.49 -2.21
C SER A 37 17.93 -1.70 -3.39
N PHE A 38 16.64 -1.79 -3.09
CA PHE A 38 15.55 -2.06 -4.01
C PHE A 38 14.54 -0.92 -3.95
N LYS A 39 14.14 -0.39 -5.10
CA LYS A 39 13.15 0.70 -5.17
C LYS A 39 11.75 0.12 -5.06
N LEU A 40 11.03 0.52 -4.02
CA LEU A 40 9.62 0.16 -3.83
C LEU A 40 8.76 1.19 -4.59
N THR A 41 8.29 0.80 -5.77
CA THR A 41 7.53 1.68 -6.68
C THR A 41 6.08 1.25 -6.86
N ARG A 42 5.74 0.06 -6.36
CA ARG A 42 4.40 -0.52 -6.42
C ARG A 42 3.84 -0.65 -5.01
N VAL A 43 2.52 -0.48 -4.90
CA VAL A 43 1.80 -0.72 -3.65
C VAL A 43 0.45 -1.36 -3.95
N ARG A 44 0.07 -2.29 -3.10
CA ARG A 44 -1.28 -2.87 -3.03
C ARG A 44 -1.73 -2.94 -1.59
N ALA A 45 -3.04 -2.89 -1.37
CA ALA A 45 -3.61 -3.08 -0.06
C ALA A 45 -4.89 -3.90 -0.15
N GLN A 46 -5.08 -4.82 0.79
CA GLN A 46 -6.25 -5.69 0.84
C GLN A 46 -6.73 -5.84 2.29
N GLU A 47 -8.04 -5.80 2.48
CA GLU A 47 -8.65 -6.24 3.72
C GLU A 47 -8.84 -7.77 3.70
N ARG A 48 -8.35 -8.47 4.72
CA ARG A 48 -8.49 -9.94 4.81
C ARG A 48 -8.78 -10.41 6.25
N PRO A 49 -9.26 -11.65 6.45
CA PRO A 49 -9.36 -12.22 7.79
C PRO A 49 -7.99 -12.25 8.48
N ASN A 50 -7.98 -12.07 9.80
CA ASN A 50 -6.75 -12.23 10.56
C ASN A 50 -6.35 -13.72 10.54
N PRO A 51 -5.09 -14.05 10.23
CA PRO A 51 -4.64 -15.45 10.13
C PRO A 51 -4.70 -16.23 11.45
N PHE A 52 -4.82 -15.53 12.59
CA PHE A 52 -4.91 -16.14 13.92
C PHE A 52 -6.32 -16.12 14.53
N ASP A 53 -7.25 -15.36 13.94
CA ASP A 53 -8.63 -15.20 14.42
C ASP A 53 -9.51 -14.67 13.27
N ASP A 54 -10.15 -15.56 12.52
CA ASP A 54 -10.90 -15.24 11.31
C ASP A 54 -12.12 -14.31 11.55
N SER A 55 -12.57 -14.19 12.80
CA SER A 55 -13.61 -13.24 13.21
C SER A 55 -13.13 -11.79 13.16
N LYS A 56 -11.81 -11.57 13.13
CA LYS A 56 -11.18 -10.26 13.03
C LYS A 56 -10.68 -9.99 11.62
N ARG A 57 -10.63 -8.70 11.27
CA ARG A 57 -10.12 -8.21 9.99
C ARG A 57 -8.77 -7.54 10.19
N ILE A 58 -7.93 -7.60 9.17
CA ILE A 58 -6.66 -6.88 9.08
C ILE A 58 -6.55 -6.19 7.73
N ILE A 59 -5.79 -5.11 7.69
CA ILE A 59 -5.40 -4.45 6.45
C ILE A 59 -3.95 -4.84 6.15
N ARG A 60 -3.78 -5.53 5.04
CA ARG A 60 -2.48 -5.91 4.50
C ARG A 60 -2.05 -4.88 3.47
N VAL A 61 -0.83 -4.34 3.58
CA VAL A 61 -0.23 -3.44 2.59
C VAL A 61 1.07 -4.04 2.10
N VAL A 62 1.24 -4.17 0.79
CA VAL A 62 2.46 -4.72 0.17
C VAL A 62 3.13 -3.63 -0.65
N LEU A 63 4.35 -3.27 -0.29
CA LEU A 63 5.24 -2.45 -1.10
C LEU A 63 6.23 -3.33 -1.84
N SER A 64 6.42 -3.09 -3.14
CA SER A 64 7.24 -3.95 -3.99
C SER A 64 7.95 -3.20 -5.11
N ASP A 65 9.01 -3.79 -5.63
CA ASP A 65 9.75 -3.33 -6.80
C ASP A 65 9.08 -3.71 -8.13
N VAL A 66 8.35 -4.83 -8.16
CA VAL A 66 7.60 -5.33 -9.32
C VAL A 66 6.08 -5.41 -9.05
N PRO A 67 5.22 -5.50 -10.09
CA PRO A 67 3.80 -5.71 -9.88
C PRO A 67 3.47 -7.00 -9.13
N VAL A 68 2.55 -6.93 -8.18
CA VAL A 68 1.97 -8.08 -7.47
C VAL A 68 0.60 -8.38 -8.05
N SER A 69 0.36 -9.60 -8.52
CA SER A 69 -0.91 -10.04 -9.11
C SER A 69 -2.00 -10.23 -8.05
N ASP A 70 -3.27 -10.29 -8.48
CA ASP A 70 -4.39 -10.54 -7.55
C ASP A 70 -4.25 -11.89 -6.85
N ASN A 71 -3.77 -12.91 -7.57
CA ASN A 71 -3.47 -14.22 -7.00
C ASN A 71 -2.37 -14.15 -5.93
N ALA A 72 -1.35 -13.30 -6.14
CA ALA A 72 -0.31 -13.06 -5.14
C ALA A 72 -0.80 -12.23 -3.94
N MET A 73 -1.95 -11.54 -4.05
CA MET A 73 -2.57 -10.89 -2.90
C MET A 73 -3.42 -11.84 -2.06
N SER A 74 -4.06 -12.85 -2.68
CA SER A 74 -5.07 -13.69 -2.03
C SER A 74 -4.55 -14.66 -0.97
N SER A 75 -3.28 -15.04 -1.02
CA SER A 75 -2.65 -15.87 0.02
C SER A 75 -1.19 -15.49 0.20
N ARG A 76 -0.64 -15.84 1.37
CA ARG A 76 0.78 -15.71 1.66
C ARG A 76 1.61 -16.57 0.69
N ASP A 77 1.18 -17.81 0.49
CA ASP A 77 1.83 -18.82 -0.36
C ASP A 77 2.02 -18.33 -1.81
N SER A 78 1.07 -17.54 -2.34
CA SER A 78 1.17 -17.03 -3.71
C SER A 78 2.25 -15.95 -3.91
N LEU A 79 2.78 -15.36 -2.84
CA LEU A 79 3.99 -14.51 -2.94
C LEU A 79 5.26 -15.34 -2.92
N GLU A 80 5.25 -16.49 -2.23
CA GLU A 80 6.39 -17.39 -2.17
C GLU A 80 6.82 -17.82 -3.58
N ASP A 81 5.88 -18.09 -4.48
CA ASP A 81 6.15 -18.39 -5.89
C ASP A 81 6.93 -17.28 -6.63
N LEU A 82 6.65 -16.01 -6.31
CA LEU A 82 7.36 -14.87 -6.90
C LEU A 82 8.77 -14.71 -6.33
N ILE A 83 8.96 -15.09 -5.08
CA ILE A 83 10.23 -14.95 -4.35
C ILE A 83 11.16 -16.11 -4.65
N LEU A 84 10.64 -17.33 -4.83
CA LEU A 84 11.38 -18.51 -5.29
C LEU A 84 11.97 -18.30 -6.69
N GLY A 85 11.40 -17.41 -7.50
CA GLY A 85 11.96 -16.99 -8.78
C GLY A 85 12.99 -15.86 -8.70
N ASP A 86 13.29 -15.33 -7.50
CA ASP A 86 14.06 -14.09 -7.27
C ASP A 86 13.50 -12.87 -8.04
N LYS A 87 12.18 -12.83 -8.24
CA LYS A 87 11.53 -11.80 -9.06
C LYS A 87 10.91 -10.68 -8.22
N LEU A 88 10.87 -10.83 -6.91
CA LEU A 88 10.14 -9.94 -6.01
C LEU A 88 11.01 -9.54 -4.82
N HIS A 89 11.18 -8.23 -4.66
CA HIS A 89 11.65 -7.62 -3.42
C HIS A 89 10.50 -6.82 -2.83
N ALA A 90 9.97 -7.30 -1.71
CA ALA A 90 8.77 -6.73 -1.14
C ALA A 90 8.82 -6.70 0.37
N ILE A 91 8.04 -5.77 0.92
CA ILE A 91 7.75 -5.73 2.34
C ILE A 91 6.26 -5.54 2.54
N GLU A 92 5.70 -6.42 3.35
CA GLU A 92 4.31 -6.43 3.78
C GLU A 92 4.20 -5.81 5.17
N PHE A 93 3.24 -4.92 5.34
CA PHE A 93 2.82 -4.42 6.64
C PHE A 93 1.39 -4.87 6.90
N THR A 94 1.15 -5.39 8.09
CA THR A 94 -0.18 -5.73 8.57
C THR A 94 -0.60 -4.72 9.61
N PHE A 95 -1.81 -4.20 9.43
CA PHE A 95 -2.43 -3.27 10.35
C PHE A 95 -3.77 -3.81 10.85
N THR A 96 -4.15 -3.42 12.05
CA THR A 96 -5.53 -3.53 12.52
C THR A 96 -6.45 -2.57 11.75
N PRO A 97 -7.79 -2.73 11.79
CA PRO A 97 -8.72 -1.85 11.07
C PRO A 97 -8.70 -0.37 11.52
N ASP A 98 -8.21 -0.08 12.72
CA ASP A 98 -7.98 1.26 13.28
C ASP A 98 -6.57 1.83 12.95
N GLY A 99 -5.75 1.02 12.28
CA GLY A 99 -4.44 1.41 11.74
C GLY A 99 -3.30 1.31 12.74
N GLU A 100 -3.40 0.43 13.74
CA GLU A 100 -2.27 0.05 14.58
C GLU A 100 -1.41 -0.99 13.85
N THR A 101 -0.10 -0.95 14.05
CA THR A 101 0.81 -1.93 13.46
C THR A 101 0.66 -3.28 14.16
N PHE A 102 0.40 -4.33 13.40
CA PHE A 102 0.32 -5.71 13.91
C PHE A 102 1.62 -6.49 13.68
N GLY A 103 2.33 -6.18 12.59
CA GLY A 103 3.56 -6.87 12.18
C GLY A 103 3.68 -6.86 10.66
N GLY A 104 4.36 -7.85 10.10
CA GLY A 104 4.50 -7.97 8.66
C GLY A 104 5.56 -8.96 8.25
N GLU A 105 5.93 -8.90 6.99
CA GLU A 105 6.85 -9.86 6.39
C GLU A 105 7.72 -9.20 5.32
N LEU A 106 9.01 -9.48 5.37
CA LEU A 106 9.98 -9.10 4.35
C LEU A 106 10.19 -10.29 3.42
N TYR A 107 10.21 -10.03 2.12
CA TYR A 107 10.39 -11.00 1.06
C TYR A 107 11.63 -10.62 0.23
N TYR A 108 12.66 -11.47 0.27
CA TYR A 108 13.97 -11.21 -0.33
C TYR A 108 14.70 -12.51 -0.69
N ASN A 109 15.17 -12.63 -1.94
CA ASN A 109 16.08 -13.70 -2.39
C ASN A 109 15.67 -15.12 -1.93
N MET A 110 14.51 -15.59 -2.38
CA MET A 110 13.94 -16.90 -2.04
C MET A 110 13.64 -17.12 -0.53
N MET A 111 13.73 -16.08 0.29
CA MET A 111 13.48 -16.12 1.73
C MET A 111 12.37 -15.15 2.12
N SER A 112 11.67 -15.50 3.20
CA SER A 112 10.79 -14.57 3.89
C SER A 112 11.16 -14.44 5.38
N TYR A 113 10.88 -13.27 5.95
CA TYR A 113 11.16 -12.97 7.35
C TYR A 113 9.99 -12.24 7.98
N ILE A 114 9.35 -12.89 8.95
CA ILE A 114 8.26 -12.32 9.72
C ILE A 114 8.83 -11.39 10.80
N PHE A 115 8.23 -10.21 10.95
CA PHE A 115 8.52 -9.28 12.03
C PHE A 115 7.25 -8.91 12.79
N GLN A 116 7.45 -8.53 14.05
CA GLN A 116 6.35 -8.18 14.97
C GLN A 116 6.01 -6.68 14.91
N ALA A 117 4.89 -6.32 15.53
CA ALA A 117 4.58 -4.93 15.82
C ALA A 117 5.76 -4.23 16.53
N GLY A 118 5.95 -2.95 16.22
CA GLY A 118 7.01 -2.15 16.82
C GLY A 118 8.36 -2.16 16.10
N THR A 119 8.59 -3.04 15.11
CA THR A 119 9.81 -3.00 14.27
C THR A 119 9.86 -1.75 13.36
N PHE A 120 8.70 -1.21 13.00
CA PHE A 120 8.58 -0.05 12.12
C PHE A 120 7.70 1.03 12.75
N ASP A 121 7.97 2.27 12.37
CA ASP A 121 7.07 3.41 12.54
C ASP A 121 6.14 3.51 11.35
N PHE A 122 4.86 3.80 11.61
CA PHE A 122 3.90 4.17 10.61
C PHE A 122 3.31 5.55 10.92
N GLU A 123 3.79 6.56 10.19
CA GLU A 123 3.23 7.91 10.20
C GLU A 123 1.95 7.92 9.35
N LYS A 124 0.82 7.60 9.99
CA LYS A 124 -0.51 7.55 9.38
C LYS A 124 -0.94 8.93 8.87
N LYS A 125 -1.28 9.03 7.57
CA LYS A 125 -1.90 10.23 6.96
C LYS A 125 -3.38 10.01 6.67
N THR A 126 -3.75 8.86 6.10
CA THR A 126 -5.13 8.44 5.88
C THR A 126 -5.25 6.95 6.17
N PHE A 127 -6.26 6.54 6.92
CA PHE A 127 -6.53 5.14 7.16
C PHE A 127 -8.04 4.95 7.35
N ASN A 128 -8.69 4.34 6.37
CA ASN A 128 -10.09 4.00 6.40
C ASN A 128 -10.33 2.78 5.49
N SER A 129 -11.58 2.31 5.42
CA SER A 129 -11.97 1.13 4.62
C SER A 129 -11.77 1.26 3.11
N LYS A 130 -11.39 2.44 2.60
CA LYS A 130 -11.18 2.69 1.16
C LYS A 130 -9.74 3.03 0.82
N THR A 131 -9.02 3.69 1.71
CA THR A 131 -7.70 4.25 1.43
C THR A 131 -6.78 4.14 2.63
N VAL A 132 -5.55 3.70 2.37
CA VAL A 132 -4.43 3.79 3.30
C VAL A 132 -3.35 4.69 2.70
N SER A 133 -2.87 5.65 3.48
CA SER A 133 -1.71 6.46 3.13
C SER A 133 -0.89 6.83 4.35
N GLY A 134 0.41 6.96 4.14
CA GLY A 134 1.34 7.35 5.18
C GLY A 134 2.78 7.09 4.79
N LYS A 135 3.64 7.19 5.78
CA LYS A 135 5.06 6.88 5.67
C LYS A 135 5.41 5.76 6.63
N VAL A 136 6.18 4.79 6.14
CA VAL A 136 6.77 3.72 6.94
C VAL A 136 8.27 3.89 7.01
N SER A 137 8.84 3.63 8.18
CA SER A 137 10.29 3.56 8.36
C SER A 137 10.66 2.54 9.43
N ALA A 138 11.77 1.84 9.26
CA ALA A 138 12.29 0.99 10.32
C ALA A 138 12.76 1.87 11.49
N LYS A 139 12.36 1.55 12.74
CA LYS A 139 12.76 2.33 13.94
C LYS A 139 14.27 2.26 14.16
N GLU A 140 14.80 1.08 13.91
CA GLU A 140 16.22 0.76 13.89
C GLU A 140 16.50 -0.14 12.70
N GLU A 141 17.77 -0.47 12.48
CA GLU A 141 18.11 -1.52 11.53
C GLU A 141 17.48 -2.83 11.99
N GLY A 142 16.53 -3.35 11.20
CA GLY A 142 15.98 -4.66 11.45
C GLY A 142 17.07 -5.71 11.24
N LYS A 143 17.12 -6.69 12.13
CA LYS A 143 18.07 -7.80 12.03
C LYS A 143 17.36 -9.12 12.31
N SER A 144 17.67 -10.12 11.51
CA SER A 144 17.44 -11.53 11.83
C SER A 144 18.79 -12.19 12.12
N ALA A 145 18.80 -13.50 12.36
CA ALA A 145 20.06 -14.26 12.46
C ALA A 145 20.86 -14.25 11.14
N GLU A 146 20.20 -13.95 10.01
CA GLU A 146 20.72 -14.18 8.66
C GLU A 146 20.84 -12.91 7.83
N MET A 147 20.15 -11.83 8.18
CA MET A 147 20.17 -10.59 7.39
C MET A 147 19.92 -9.31 8.19
N HIS A 148 20.38 -8.21 7.61
CA HIS A 148 20.12 -6.84 8.06
C HIS A 148 19.21 -6.12 7.06
N PHE A 149 18.20 -5.40 7.53
CA PHE A 149 17.31 -4.66 6.66
C PHE A 149 16.90 -3.28 7.19
N LYS A 150 16.59 -2.38 6.26
CA LYS A 150 15.97 -1.08 6.50
C LYS A 150 14.92 -0.81 5.44
N VAL A 151 13.86 -0.09 5.82
CA VAL A 151 12.90 0.45 4.87
C VAL A 151 12.63 1.91 5.19
N ALA A 152 12.41 2.71 4.16
CA ALA A 152 11.77 4.01 4.25
C ALA A 152 10.91 4.21 3.01
N ALA A 153 9.61 4.40 3.18
CA ALA A 153 8.69 4.55 2.07
C ALA A 153 7.50 5.44 2.41
N THR A 154 7.02 6.19 1.43
CA THR A 154 5.74 6.89 1.47
C THR A 154 4.81 6.27 0.44
N PHE A 155 3.55 6.07 0.81
CA PHE A 155 2.59 5.47 -0.10
C PHE A 155 1.17 6.01 0.08
N THR A 156 0.35 5.77 -0.93
CA THR A 156 -1.10 5.93 -0.90
C THR A 156 -1.71 4.85 -1.78
N VAL A 157 -2.71 4.13 -1.28
CA VAL A 157 -3.29 2.97 -1.96
C VAL A 157 -4.76 2.79 -1.58
N GLN A 158 -5.56 2.30 -2.51
CA GLN A 158 -6.94 1.91 -2.23
C GLN A 158 -6.96 0.51 -1.59
N VAL A 159 -7.86 0.30 -0.65
CA VAL A 159 -8.08 -1.01 -0.04
C VAL A 159 -8.95 -1.85 -0.98
N GLU A 160 -8.38 -2.94 -1.46
CA GLU A 160 -9.08 -3.97 -2.23
C GLU A 160 -10.05 -4.72 -1.31
N GLN A 161 -11.27 -4.91 -1.82
CA GLN A 161 -12.39 -5.57 -1.14
C GLN A 161 -12.50 -7.03 -1.59
#